data_AF-A0A536L4J2-F1
#
_entry.id   AF-A0A536L4J2-F1
#
_cell.length_a   1.000
_cell.length_b   1.000
_cell.length_c   1.000
_cell.angle_alpha   90.00
_cell.angle_beta   90.00
_cell.angle_gamma   90.00
#
_symmetry.space_group_name_H-M   'P 1'
#
loop_
_entity.id
_entity.type
_entity.pdbx_description
1 polymer ?
#
loop_
_entity_poly.entity_id
_entity_poly.type
_entity_poly.pdbx_seq_one_letter_code
_entity_poly.pdbx_strand_id
1 'polypeptide(L)'
;MPPETPRAFARRADGFRHALAGGLWLAPLVYLEHARFGPGWYGKVVSSDPERLLAWAVSKAIPRRALEVKSLPDVDMPRKSRRRLPGYHIDLWGARLALAYDPQTLAAARRRSVAVDRLEAGAGNDQDGAGRQI
;
A
#
# COMPACT_ATOMS: atom_id res chain seq x y z
N MET A 1 6.89 -6.71 -26.25
CA MET A 1 7.85 -6.38 -25.17
C MET A 1 7.33 -6.99 -23.86
N PRO A 2 8.20 -7.48 -22.96
CA PRO A 2 7.75 -7.96 -21.67
C PRO A 2 7.07 -6.82 -20.88
N PRO A 3 6.05 -7.12 -20.05
CA PRO A 3 5.43 -6.12 -19.19
C PRO A 3 6.47 -5.49 -18.26
N GLU A 4 6.44 -4.17 -18.16
CA GLU A 4 7.33 -3.43 -17.25
C GLU A 4 7.07 -3.85 -15.80
N THR A 5 8.13 -3.89 -14.99
CA THR A 5 8.03 -4.22 -13.57
C THR A 5 7.80 -2.94 -12.76
N PRO A 6 6.81 -2.90 -11.85
CA PRO A 6 6.60 -1.77 -10.95
C PRO A 6 7.84 -1.44 -10.11
N ARG A 7 8.16 -0.16 -10.00
CA ARG A 7 9.35 0.33 -9.30
C ARG A 7 9.00 0.93 -7.94
N ALA A 8 9.76 0.56 -6.92
CA ALA A 8 9.71 1.19 -5.60
C ALA A 8 10.63 2.42 -5.52
N PHE A 9 10.28 3.38 -4.67
CA PHE A 9 11.04 4.61 -4.44
C PHE A 9 11.15 4.88 -2.94
N ALA A 10 12.29 5.43 -2.52
CA ALA A 10 12.51 5.80 -1.12
C ALA A 10 11.58 6.94 -0.67
N ARG A 11 11.31 7.92 -1.54
CA ARG A 11 10.40 9.04 -1.26
C ARG A 11 9.11 8.87 -2.05
N ARG A 12 7.97 9.09 -1.40
CA ARG A 12 6.65 9.04 -2.08
C ARG A 12 6.53 10.05 -3.20
N ALA A 13 7.15 11.24 -3.06
CA ALA A 13 7.14 12.26 -4.11
C ALA A 13 7.73 11.73 -5.43
N ASP A 14 8.84 10.99 -5.37
CA ASP A 14 9.47 10.45 -6.58
C ASP A 14 8.60 9.36 -7.22
N GLY A 15 7.94 8.54 -6.40
CA GLY A 15 6.94 7.59 -6.87
C GLY A 15 5.74 8.26 -7.56
N PHE A 16 5.23 9.37 -7.00
CA PHE A 16 4.17 10.15 -7.65
C PHE A 16 4.63 10.75 -8.98
N ARG A 17 5.83 11.34 -9.06
CA ARG A 17 6.39 11.85 -10.31
C ARG A 17 6.50 10.76 -11.37
N HIS A 18 7.04 9.61 -10.97
CA HIS A 18 7.18 8.45 -11.86
C HIS A 18 5.83 7.96 -12.36
N ALA A 19 4.83 7.84 -11.48
CA ALA A 19 3.48 7.44 -11.84
C ALA A 19 2.82 8.46 -12.78
N LEU A 20 2.97 9.76 -12.51
CA LEU A 20 2.42 10.84 -13.35
C LEU A 20 3.06 10.89 -14.74
N ALA A 21 4.33 10.52 -14.86
CA ALA A 21 5.03 10.35 -16.13
C ALA A 21 4.64 9.06 -16.89
N GLY A 22 3.64 8.31 -16.41
CA GLY A 22 3.18 7.06 -17.02
C GLY A 22 3.93 5.81 -16.56
N GLY A 23 4.88 5.94 -15.64
CA GLY A 23 5.59 4.81 -15.05
C GLY A 23 4.72 3.98 -14.10
N LEU A 24 5.17 2.76 -13.78
CA LEU A 24 4.50 1.89 -12.81
C LEU A 24 5.13 2.06 -11.43
N TRP A 25 4.47 2.80 -10.55
CA TRP A 25 4.95 2.99 -9.18
C TRP A 25 4.41 1.90 -8.24
N LEU A 26 5.32 1.13 -7.62
CA LEU A 26 5.02 0.27 -6.49
C LEU A 26 4.99 1.10 -5.19
N ALA A 27 3.79 1.40 -4.68
CA ALA A 27 3.63 2.23 -3.49
C ALA A 27 4.16 1.51 -2.22
N PRO A 28 4.60 2.25 -1.19
CA PRO A 28 4.95 1.63 0.09
C PRO A 28 3.78 0.85 0.69
N LEU A 29 4.10 -0.28 1.33
CA LEU A 29 3.12 -1.08 2.08
C LEU A 29 2.58 -0.28 3.26
N VAL A 30 1.27 -0.41 3.50
CA VAL A 30 0.57 0.18 4.65
C VAL A 30 -0.18 -0.94 5.36
N TYR A 31 -0.13 -0.96 6.69
CA TYR A 31 -0.98 -1.85 7.47
C TYR A 31 -2.33 -1.17 7.67
N LEU A 32 -3.41 -1.85 7.32
CA LEU A 32 -4.78 -1.37 7.54
C LEU A 32 -5.43 -2.26 8.59
N GLU A 33 -5.85 -1.69 9.71
CA GLU A 33 -6.60 -2.39 10.76
C GLU A 33 -8.05 -2.64 10.33
N HIS A 34 -8.63 -1.67 9.61
CA HIS A 34 -10.03 -1.66 9.21
C HIS A 34 -10.14 -1.70 7.68
N ALA A 35 -9.92 -2.88 7.08
CA ALA A 35 -10.09 -3.08 5.64
C ALA A 35 -11.20 -4.08 5.33
N ARG A 36 -11.72 -4.01 4.10
CA ARG A 36 -12.82 -4.87 3.60
C ARG A 36 -12.60 -6.37 3.83
N PHE A 37 -11.35 -6.81 3.86
CA PHE A 37 -10.95 -8.21 3.98
C PHE A 37 -10.30 -8.54 5.33
N GLY A 38 -10.57 -7.73 6.36
CA GLY A 38 -9.94 -7.84 7.68
C GLY A 38 -8.63 -7.06 7.79
N PRO A 39 -7.98 -7.06 8.96
CA PRO A 39 -6.71 -6.37 9.17
C PRO A 39 -5.57 -7.00 8.38
N GLY A 40 -4.62 -6.19 7.91
CA GLY A 40 -3.47 -6.71 7.18
C GLY A 40 -2.69 -5.69 6.36
N TRP A 41 -1.65 -6.19 5.70
CA TRP A 41 -0.82 -5.40 4.79
C TRP A 41 -1.53 -5.14 3.47
N TYR A 42 -1.48 -3.90 3.03
CA TYR A 42 -2.02 -3.39 1.78
C TYR A 42 -0.90 -2.77 0.95
N GLY A 43 -0.93 -3.06 -0.33
CA GLY A 43 -0.06 -2.46 -1.32
C GLY A 43 -0.84 -2.01 -2.54
N LYS A 44 -0.20 -1.26 -3.42
CA LYS A 44 -0.78 -0.89 -4.71
C LYS A 44 0.27 -0.53 -5.73
N VAL A 45 -0.09 -0.75 -6.99
CA VAL A 45 0.64 -0.22 -8.15
C VAL A 45 -0.16 0.93 -8.73
N VAL A 46 0.53 2.03 -9.05
CA VAL A 46 -0.09 3.31 -9.43
C VAL A 46 0.54 3.83 -10.71
N SER A 47 -0.27 4.36 -11.63
CA SER A 47 0.19 5.02 -12.86
C SER A 47 -0.84 6.02 -13.38
N SER A 48 -0.40 7.02 -14.15
CA SER A 48 -1.28 7.83 -15.00
C SER A 48 -1.59 7.15 -16.34
N ASP A 49 -0.83 6.12 -16.71
CA ASP A 49 -1.00 5.32 -17.93
C ASP A 49 -1.83 4.06 -17.62
N PRO A 50 -3.14 4.04 -17.93
CA PRO A 50 -4.00 2.90 -17.62
C PRO A 50 -3.66 1.67 -18.45
N GLU A 51 -3.15 1.84 -19.68
CA GLU A 51 -2.85 0.73 -20.57
C GLU A 51 -1.63 -0.03 -20.07
N ARG A 52 -0.59 0.68 -19.66
CA ARG A 52 0.61 0.07 -19.06
C ARG A 52 0.29 -0.63 -17.75
N LEU A 53 -0.53 -0.01 -16.90
CA LEU A 53 -0.96 -0.62 -15.64
C LEU A 53 -1.78 -1.89 -15.88
N LEU A 54 -2.70 -1.87 -16.85
CA LEU A 54 -3.48 -3.04 -17.26
C LEU A 54 -2.62 -4.15 -17.86
N ALA A 55 -1.64 -3.81 -18.71
CA ALA A 55 -0.74 -4.80 -19.30
C ALA A 55 0.06 -5.55 -18.22
N TRP A 56 0.58 -4.83 -17.24
CA TRP A 56 1.21 -5.44 -16.07
C TRP A 56 0.21 -6.32 -15.29
N ALA A 57 -1.01 -5.83 -15.03
CA ALA A 57 -2.03 -6.58 -14.32
C ALA A 57 -2.35 -7.93 -14.98
N VAL A 58 -2.58 -7.91 -16.30
CA VAL A 58 -2.89 -9.09 -17.10
C VAL A 58 -1.73 -10.10 -17.03
N SER A 59 -0.49 -9.63 -17.04
CA SER A 59 0.69 -10.50 -16.89
C SER A 59 0.79 -11.21 -15.54
N LYS A 60 0.09 -10.69 -14.53
CA LYS A 60 -0.02 -11.27 -13.18
C LYS A 60 -1.35 -11.99 -12.95
N ALA A 61 -2.13 -12.23 -14.01
CA ALA A 61 -3.48 -12.78 -13.97
C ALA A 61 -4.44 -11.98 -13.07
N ILE A 62 -4.21 -10.67 -12.93
CA ILE A 62 -5.10 -9.75 -12.22
C ILE A 62 -6.18 -9.29 -13.22
N PRO A 63 -7.48 -9.44 -12.91
CA PRO A 63 -8.54 -9.12 -13.85
C PRO A 63 -8.66 -7.62 -14.07
N ARG A 64 -9.05 -7.21 -15.29
CA ARG A 64 -9.20 -5.78 -15.68
C ARG A 64 -10.09 -4.97 -14.72
N ARG A 65 -11.11 -5.60 -14.13
CA ARG A 65 -12.00 -4.98 -13.13
C ARG A 65 -11.31 -4.55 -11.83
N ALA A 66 -10.07 -4.95 -11.60
CA ALA A 66 -9.27 -4.52 -10.46
C ALA A 66 -8.60 -3.15 -10.69
N LEU A 67 -8.67 -2.62 -11.92
CA LEU A 67 -8.25 -1.26 -12.22
C LEU A 67 -9.25 -0.29 -11.61
N GLU A 68 -8.77 0.56 -10.71
CA GLU A 68 -9.56 1.60 -10.09
C GLU A 68 -9.10 2.98 -10.59
N VAL A 69 -10.07 3.87 -10.84
CA VAL A 69 -9.80 5.25 -11.22
C VAL A 69 -9.61 6.08 -9.94
N LYS A 70 -8.52 6.85 -9.89
CA LYS A 70 -8.25 7.81 -8.82
C LYS A 70 -7.72 9.11 -9.37
N SER A 71 -7.58 10.07 -8.47
CA SER A 71 -6.73 11.22 -8.72
C SER A 71 -5.36 11.05 -8.06
N LEU A 72 -4.33 11.54 -8.72
CA LEU A 72 -2.96 11.63 -8.21
C LEU A 72 -2.66 13.09 -7.85
N PRO A 73 -1.97 13.35 -6.73
CA PRO A 73 -1.51 14.68 -6.39
C PRO A 73 -0.38 15.10 -7.33
N ASP A 74 -0.45 16.30 -7.90
CA ASP A 74 0.68 16.89 -8.62
C ASP A 74 1.75 17.35 -7.63
N VAL A 75 2.71 16.46 -7.34
CA VAL A 75 3.68 16.69 -6.26
C VAL A 75 4.69 17.80 -6.54
N ASP A 76 4.77 18.28 -7.77
CA ASP A 76 5.64 19.40 -8.16
C ASP A 76 4.99 20.76 -7.88
N MET A 77 3.68 20.79 -7.63
CA MET A 77 3.00 21.98 -7.12
C MET A 77 3.12 22.13 -5.59
N PRO A 78 3.12 23.38 -5.07
CA PRO A 78 3.05 23.65 -3.64
C PRO A 78 1.87 22.96 -2.97
N ARG A 79 2.06 22.46 -1.74
CA ARG A 79 1.06 21.63 -1.05
C ARG A 79 -0.31 22.30 -0.90
N LYS A 80 -0.35 23.63 -0.68
CA LYS A 80 -1.60 24.40 -0.49
C LYS A 80 -2.42 24.58 -1.78
N SER A 81 -1.78 24.53 -2.94
CA SER A 81 -2.40 24.75 -4.26
C SER A 81 -2.29 23.53 -5.17
N ARG A 82 -2.02 22.36 -4.58
CA ARG A 82 -1.73 21.15 -5.33
C ARG A 82 -2.97 20.64 -6.05
N ARG A 83 -2.93 20.68 -7.38
CA ARG A 83 -3.98 20.10 -8.21
C ARG A 83 -3.98 18.57 -8.16
N ARG A 84 -5.10 18.00 -8.60
CA ARG A 84 -5.36 16.57 -8.70
C ARG A 84 -5.40 16.20 -10.18
N LEU A 85 -4.54 15.28 -10.59
CA LEU A 85 -4.43 14.80 -11.96
C LEU A 85 -5.08 13.41 -12.10
N PRO A 86 -5.54 13.01 -13.29
CA PRO A 86 -6.03 11.65 -13.52
C PRO A 86 -4.97 10.60 -13.18
N GLY A 87 -5.41 9.47 -12.64
CA GLY A 87 -4.57 8.29 -12.50
C GLY A 87 -5.34 7.05 -12.11
N TYR A 88 -4.60 5.95 -12.00
CA TYR A 88 -5.16 4.62 -11.87
C TYR A 88 -4.35 3.83 -10.86
N HIS A 89 -5.00 2.89 -10.20
CA HIS A 89 -4.34 2.00 -9.27
C HIS A 89 -4.90 0.58 -9.33
N ILE A 90 -4.07 -0.37 -8.94
CA ILE A 90 -4.45 -1.75 -8.66
C ILE A 90 -4.08 -2.04 -7.22
N ASP A 91 -5.11 -2.35 -6.44
CA ASP A 91 -4.98 -2.65 -5.03
C ASP A 91 -4.59 -4.11 -4.81
N LEU A 92 -3.60 -4.30 -3.94
CA LEU A 92 -2.99 -5.59 -3.63
C LEU A 92 -3.18 -5.89 -2.15
N TRP A 93 -3.73 -7.06 -1.88
CA TRP A 93 -3.98 -7.56 -0.53
C TRP A 93 -3.69 -9.06 -0.46
N GLY A 94 -3.33 -9.55 0.73
CA GLY A 94 -3.08 -10.97 0.98
C GLY A 94 -2.08 -11.56 -0.01
N ALA A 95 -2.44 -12.67 -0.65
CA ALA A 95 -1.58 -13.36 -1.62
C ALA A 95 -1.19 -12.48 -2.83
N ARG A 96 -2.01 -11.49 -3.21
CA ARG A 96 -1.70 -10.61 -4.36
C ARG A 96 -0.52 -9.68 -4.10
N LEU A 97 -0.13 -9.46 -2.84
CA LEU A 97 1.08 -8.72 -2.53
C LEU A 97 2.32 -9.39 -3.15
N ALA A 98 2.39 -10.72 -3.17
CA ALA A 98 3.51 -11.47 -3.74
C ALA A 98 3.62 -11.34 -5.26
N LEU A 99 2.61 -10.78 -5.95
CA LEU A 99 2.65 -10.52 -7.39
C LEU A 99 3.53 -9.31 -7.75
N ALA A 100 3.79 -8.43 -6.77
CA ALA A 100 4.46 -7.15 -6.99
C ALA A 100 5.62 -6.87 -6.01
N TYR A 101 5.48 -7.30 -4.75
CA TYR A 101 6.48 -7.04 -3.71
C TYR A 101 7.43 -8.23 -3.57
N ASP A 102 8.72 -7.93 -3.40
CA ASP A 102 9.69 -8.97 -3.12
C ASP A 102 9.44 -9.62 -1.74
N PRO A 103 9.77 -10.91 -1.58
CA PRO A 103 9.55 -11.63 -0.32
C PRO A 103 10.24 -11.00 0.90
N GLN A 104 11.40 -10.35 0.71
CA GLN A 104 12.15 -9.73 1.82
C GLN A 104 11.44 -8.48 2.33
N THR A 105 10.87 -7.67 1.44
CA THR A 105 10.02 -6.51 1.77
C THR A 105 8.78 -6.94 2.52
N LEU A 106 8.12 -8.03 2.10
CA LEU A 106 6.96 -8.59 2.81
C LEU A 106 7.34 -9.11 4.20
N ALA A 107 8.46 -9.82 4.32
CA ALA A 107 8.97 -10.29 5.60
C ALA A 107 9.37 -9.14 6.54
N ALA A 108 10.02 -8.09 6.01
CA ALA A 108 10.36 -6.89 6.76
C ALA A 108 9.11 -6.15 7.26
N ALA A 109 8.07 -6.05 6.42
CA ALA A 109 6.80 -5.47 6.83
C ALA A 109 6.18 -6.24 7.99
N ARG A 110 6.06 -7.57 7.89
CA ARG A 110 5.53 -8.42 8.97
C ARG A 110 6.30 -8.27 10.27
N ARG A 111 7.63 -8.17 10.23
CA ARG A 111 8.46 -7.95 11.43
C ARG A 111 8.17 -6.60 12.11
N ARG A 112 7.89 -5.54 11.34
CA ARG A 112 7.51 -4.23 11.91
C ARG A 112 6.16 -4.28 12.63
N SER A 113 5.18 -5.03 12.12
CA SER A 113 3.88 -5.21 12.83
C SER A 113 4.08 -5.86 14.19
N VAL A 114 4.85 -6.95 14.27
CA VAL A 114 5.10 -7.67 15.54
C VAL A 114 5.83 -6.78 16.56
N ALA A 115 6.70 -5.89 16.10
CA ALA A 115 7.39 -4.95 17.00
C ALA A 115 6.41 -3.92 17.60
N VAL A 116 5.40 -3.47 16.85
CA VAL A 116 4.33 -2.61 17.37
C VAL A 116 3.47 -3.37 18.37
N ASP A 117 3.05 -4.60 18.05
CA ASP A 117 2.24 -5.43 18.96
C ASP A 117 2.97 -5.76 20.27
N ARG A 118 4.31 -5.95 20.22
CA ARG A 118 5.13 -6.19 21.44
C ARG A 118 5.32 -4.97 22.32
N LEU A 119 5.25 -3.76 21.76
CA LEU A 119 5.37 -2.53 22.56
C LEU A 119 4.06 -2.24 23.31
N GLU A 120 2.90 -2.67 22.79
CA GLU A 120 1.59 -2.51 23.43
C GLU A 120 1.29 -3.63 24.47
N ALA A 121 1.93 -4.81 24.35
CA ALA A 121 1.66 -5.96 25.25
C ALA A 121 2.29 -5.87 26.66
N GLY A 122 2.69 -4.67 27.12
CA GLY A 122 3.48 -4.47 28.34
C GLY A 122 2.96 -3.44 29.33
N ALA A 123 1.74 -2.93 29.18
CA ALA A 123 1.14 -2.04 30.19
C ALA A 123 0.32 -2.85 31.22
N GLY A 124 1.04 -3.42 32.20
CA GLY A 124 0.62 -3.56 33.59
C GLY A 124 -0.59 -4.46 33.89
N ASN A 125 -0.30 -5.71 34.20
CA ASN A 125 -1.13 -6.49 35.12
C ASN A 125 -0.57 -6.26 36.53
N ASP A 126 -1.34 -5.65 37.43
CA ASP A 126 -1.16 -5.77 38.88
C ASP A 126 -2.48 -5.46 39.60
N GLN A 127 -3.05 -6.52 40.20
CA GLN A 127 -3.55 -6.63 41.59
C GLN A 127 -4.46 -5.47 42.10
N ASP A 128 -5.69 -5.69 42.56
CA ASP A 128 -6.07 -6.58 43.66
C ASP A 128 -7.59 -6.79 43.73
N GLY A 129 -7.99 -7.95 44.26
CA GLY A 129 -9.36 -8.23 44.66
C GLY A 129 -9.71 -7.62 46.02
N ALA A 130 -10.88 -7.00 46.09
CA ALA A 130 -11.78 -6.95 47.23
C ALA A 130 -13.12 -6.45 46.65
N GLY A 131 -14.26 -7.13 46.74
CA GLY A 131 -14.85 -7.58 47.99
C GLY A 131 -15.84 -6.52 48.51
N ARG A 132 -17.11 -6.65 48.08
CA ARG A 132 -18.35 -6.46 48.89
C ARG A 132 -18.81 -5.05 49.33
N GLN A 133 -20.11 -4.80 49.07
CA GLN A 133 -21.12 -3.91 49.73
C GLN A 133 -20.79 -2.41 49.78
N ILE A 134 -21.68 -1.46 49.45
CA ILE A 134 -23.14 -1.36 49.59
C ILE A 134 -23.66 -0.42 48.49
#